data_AF-A0A2Y9TYP2-F1
#
_entry.id   AF-A0A2Y9TYP2-F1
#
_cell.length_a   1.000
_cell.length_b   1.000
_cell.length_c   1.000
_cell.angle_alpha   90.00
_cell.angle_beta   90.00
_cell.angle_gamma   90.00
#
_symmetry.space_group_name_H-M   'P 1'
#
loop_
_entity.id
_entity.type
_entity.pdbx_description
1 polymer ?
#
loop_
_entity_poly.entity_id
_entity_poly.type
_entity_poly.pdbx_seq_one_letter_code
_entity_poly.pdbx_strand_id
1 'polypeptide(L)'
;MVMKRNKLVGISLSVIATVILAGWLVWQFLFPAPVAKWVFYGEKPSELRGYTFPPAKSSRNGKLESKPEIPDGDGALLTLWPDIKRCTLTVKSGQENISVTRFQESTPEVVQVEYIDENGMPSTLHVQLGYGVNFWTYPDPDANNDFIGWKFDNLAGKALPVRFRGGAMMKKVIDGTQYKRQTNGHWLYEKYQHGRVLESKEFSTLPVANSEQNRQAELALIDNANQWLSETLQDLSDTLSVPIPDQWLSTNSDPCQSVNTDM
;
A
#
# COMPACT_ATOMS: atom_id res chain seq x y z
N MET A 1 -37.91 9.24 48.97
CA MET A 1 -36.60 9.93 49.07
C MET A 1 -35.51 9.37 48.14
N VAL A 2 -35.69 8.18 47.51
CA VAL A 2 -34.66 7.51 46.69
C VAL A 2 -34.50 8.12 45.27
N MET A 3 -35.58 8.58 44.63
CA MET A 3 -35.51 9.16 43.27
C MET A 3 -34.70 10.46 43.13
N LYS A 4 -34.65 11.31 44.18
CA LYS A 4 -33.92 12.59 44.13
C LYS A 4 -32.41 12.39 44.20
N ARG A 5 -31.92 11.43 45.00
CA ARG A 5 -30.48 11.09 45.08
C ARG A 5 -29.96 10.49 43.77
N ASN A 6 -30.71 9.60 43.14
CA ASN A 6 -30.29 9.00 41.86
C ASN A 6 -30.23 10.02 40.71
N LYS A 7 -31.15 11.00 40.68
CA LYS A 7 -31.09 12.12 39.72
C LYS A 7 -29.91 13.07 39.99
N LEU A 8 -29.61 13.38 41.26
CA LEU A 8 -28.48 14.26 41.61
C LEU A 8 -27.12 13.63 41.25
N VAL A 9 -26.96 12.33 41.51
CA VAL A 9 -25.75 11.56 41.16
C VAL A 9 -25.60 11.41 39.64
N GLY A 10 -26.71 11.19 38.91
CA GLY A 10 -26.70 11.13 37.45
C GLY A 10 -26.34 12.49 36.79
N ILE A 11 -26.80 13.61 37.37
CA ILE A 11 -26.47 14.96 36.88
C ILE A 11 -24.99 15.28 37.15
N SER A 12 -24.46 14.95 38.34
CA SER A 12 -23.04 15.22 38.64
C SER A 12 -22.09 14.38 37.79
N LEU A 13 -22.42 13.11 37.52
CA LEU A 13 -21.65 12.24 36.61
C LEU A 13 -21.68 12.76 35.17
N SER A 14 -22.82 13.28 34.70
CA SER A 14 -22.96 13.85 33.36
C SER A 14 -22.14 15.13 33.17
N VAL A 15 -22.13 16.02 34.17
CA VAL A 15 -21.31 17.24 34.14
C VAL A 15 -19.82 16.91 34.14
N ILE A 16 -19.38 15.97 34.98
CA ILE A 16 -17.97 15.52 35.02
C ILE A 16 -17.58 14.90 33.67
N ALA A 17 -18.42 14.02 33.10
CA ALA A 17 -18.17 13.44 31.79
C ALA A 17 -18.06 14.51 30.70
N THR A 18 -18.92 15.53 30.73
CA THR A 18 -18.90 16.63 29.76
C THR A 18 -17.61 17.45 29.86
N VAL A 19 -17.14 17.74 31.08
CA VAL A 19 -15.89 18.48 31.31
C VAL A 19 -14.68 17.66 30.85
N ILE A 20 -14.65 16.36 31.14
CA ILE A 20 -13.57 15.46 30.67
C ILE A 20 -13.56 15.40 29.15
N LEU A 21 -14.73 15.26 28.52
CA LEU A 21 -14.86 15.15 27.07
C LEU A 21 -14.52 16.46 26.35
N ALA A 22 -14.95 17.60 26.91
CA ALA A 22 -14.55 18.92 26.43
C ALA A 22 -13.04 19.16 26.59
N GLY A 23 -12.47 18.80 27.74
CA GLY A 23 -11.02 18.88 27.98
C GLY A 23 -10.23 18.00 27.03
N TRP A 24 -10.69 16.77 26.77
CA TRP A 24 -10.09 15.85 25.80
C TRP A 24 -10.18 16.38 24.37
N LEU A 25 -11.33 16.92 23.96
CA LEU A 25 -11.50 17.54 22.63
C LEU A 25 -10.59 18.76 22.45
N VAL A 26 -10.50 19.63 23.45
CA VAL A 26 -9.58 20.78 23.44
C VAL A 26 -8.13 20.33 23.38
N TRP A 27 -7.77 19.28 24.12
CA TRP A 27 -6.42 18.70 24.08
C TRP A 27 -6.07 18.14 22.69
N GLN A 28 -6.98 17.38 22.06
CA GLN A 28 -6.80 16.85 20.70
C GLN A 28 -6.64 17.97 19.66
N PHE A 29 -7.31 19.10 19.86
CA PHE A 29 -7.25 20.25 18.95
C PHE A 29 -5.96 21.07 19.12
N LEU A 30 -5.46 21.21 20.36
CA LEU A 30 -4.24 21.94 20.67
C LEU A 30 -2.97 21.11 20.43
N PHE A 31 -3.06 19.78 20.55
CA PHE A 31 -1.94 18.85 20.37
C PHE A 31 -2.34 17.75 19.38
N PRO A 32 -2.39 18.07 18.06
CA PRO A 32 -2.76 17.08 17.06
C PRO A 32 -1.75 15.93 17.07
N ALA A 33 -2.28 14.70 17.04
CA ALA A 33 -1.46 13.52 16.82
C ALA A 33 -0.85 13.57 15.41
N PRO A 34 0.39 13.09 15.22
CA PRO A 34 0.95 12.95 13.89
C PRO A 34 0.15 11.91 13.10
N VAL A 35 -0.22 12.24 11.86
CA VAL A 35 -0.92 11.30 10.95
C VAL A 35 0.02 10.24 10.40
N ALA A 36 1.32 10.38 10.68
CA ALA A 36 2.38 9.75 9.92
C ALA A 36 3.74 9.92 10.60
N LYS A 37 4.55 8.86 10.63
CA LYS A 37 5.95 8.87 11.10
C LYS A 37 6.86 8.47 9.94
N TRP A 38 8.06 9.04 9.86
CA TRP A 38 8.99 8.70 8.79
C TRP A 38 10.45 8.70 9.27
N VAL A 39 11.26 7.91 8.56
CA VAL A 39 12.72 7.83 8.69
C VAL A 39 13.32 7.97 7.30
N PHE A 40 14.31 8.85 7.15
CA PHE A 40 15.02 9.10 5.90
C PHE A 40 16.50 8.76 6.08
N TYR A 41 17.05 7.99 5.14
CA TYR A 41 18.45 7.63 5.03
C TYR A 41 19.03 8.26 3.75
N GLY A 42 19.97 9.21 3.87
CA GLY A 42 20.63 9.88 2.74
C GLY A 42 22.12 9.55 2.61
N GLU A 43 22.78 10.06 1.55
CA GLU A 43 24.17 9.73 1.12
C GLU A 43 25.30 9.90 2.19
N LYS A 44 25.04 10.53 3.34
CA LYS A 44 26.00 10.70 4.44
C LYS A 44 25.25 10.62 5.77
N PRO A 45 25.86 10.15 6.87
CA PRO A 45 25.30 9.17 7.80
C PRO A 45 24.22 9.70 8.76
N SER A 46 23.60 10.85 8.47
CA SER A 46 22.48 11.35 9.23
C SER A 46 21.20 10.66 8.80
N GLU A 47 20.80 9.66 9.59
CA GLU A 47 19.40 9.27 9.68
C GLU A 47 18.59 10.49 10.17
N LEU A 48 17.54 10.83 9.43
CA LEU A 48 16.61 11.88 9.83
C LEU A 48 15.26 11.25 10.13
N ARG A 49 14.73 11.53 11.31
CA ARG A 49 13.40 11.09 11.72
C ARG A 49 12.47 12.28 11.78
N GLY A 50 11.21 12.04 11.48
CA GLY A 50 10.20 13.08 11.64
C GLY A 50 8.78 12.58 11.64
N TYR A 51 7.90 13.56 11.75
CA TYR A 51 6.47 13.35 11.87
C TYR A 51 5.77 14.23 10.84
N THR A 52 4.73 13.67 10.23
CA THR A 52 3.80 14.46 9.44
C THR A 52 2.56 14.70 10.27
N PHE A 53 2.28 15.97 10.53
CA PHE A 53 1.07 16.42 11.21
C PHE A 53 -0.01 16.77 10.17
N PRO A 54 -1.30 16.67 10.53
CA PRO A 54 -2.35 17.25 9.70
C PRO A 54 -2.07 18.75 9.53
N PRO A 55 -2.38 19.35 8.36
CA PRO A 55 -1.98 20.73 8.10
C PRO A 55 -2.63 21.67 9.13
N ALA A 56 -1.80 22.29 9.98
CA ALA A 56 -2.23 23.25 10.99
C ALA A 56 -2.64 24.55 10.30
N LYS A 57 -3.68 25.24 10.80
CA LYS A 57 -3.96 26.61 10.36
C LYS A 57 -3.14 27.55 11.24
N SER A 58 -2.37 28.45 10.63
CA SER A 58 -1.61 29.48 11.34
C SER A 58 -2.55 30.32 12.20
N SER A 59 -2.22 30.44 13.48
CA SER A 59 -2.99 31.25 14.44
C SER A 59 -2.97 32.75 14.09
N ARG A 60 -2.05 33.20 13.23
CA ARG A 60 -1.89 34.60 12.83
C ARG A 60 -2.71 34.99 11.60
N ASN A 61 -2.93 34.07 10.66
CA ASN A 61 -3.55 34.40 9.38
C ASN A 61 -4.57 33.35 8.88
N GLY A 62 -4.80 32.27 9.64
CA GLY A 62 -5.74 31.20 9.31
C GLY A 62 -5.35 30.34 8.10
N LYS A 63 -4.20 30.58 7.47
CA LYS A 63 -3.70 29.81 6.32
C LYS A 63 -3.04 28.52 6.81
N LEU A 64 -3.07 27.48 5.97
CA LEU A 64 -2.36 26.23 6.28
C LEU A 64 -0.86 26.53 6.44
N GLU A 65 -0.29 26.15 7.58
CA GLU A 65 1.14 26.16 7.81
C GLU A 65 1.80 25.10 6.94
N SER A 66 2.96 25.43 6.39
CA SER A 66 3.73 24.51 5.56
C SER A 66 4.07 23.26 6.37
N LYS A 67 3.91 22.09 5.76
CA LYS A 67 4.34 20.83 6.35
C LYS A 67 5.86 20.88 6.61
N PRO A 68 6.38 20.19 7.64
CA PRO A 68 7.81 19.90 7.68
C PRO A 68 8.18 19.19 6.37
N GLU A 69 9.19 19.70 5.68
CA GLU A 69 9.66 19.15 4.41
C GLU A 69 10.18 17.73 4.67
N ILE A 70 9.55 16.75 4.05
CA ILE A 70 10.16 15.43 3.86
C ILE A 70 11.43 15.70 3.03
N PRO A 71 12.62 15.26 3.47
CA PRO A 71 13.85 15.48 2.73
C PRO A 71 13.68 15.07 1.27
N ASP A 72 14.03 15.96 0.33
CA ASP A 72 14.09 15.67 -1.10
C ASP A 72 15.55 15.36 -1.48
N GLY A 73 15.73 14.44 -2.41
CA GLY A 73 17.04 13.96 -2.85
C GLY A 73 17.15 12.45 -2.88
N ASP A 74 18.36 11.99 -3.19
CA ASP A 74 18.70 10.57 -3.25
C ASP A 74 18.80 9.98 -1.85
N GLY A 75 18.28 8.77 -1.68
CA GLY A 75 18.13 8.14 -0.37
C GLY A 75 16.91 7.24 -0.28
N ALA A 76 16.67 6.73 0.94
CA ALA A 76 15.54 5.87 1.27
C ALA A 76 14.66 6.52 2.34
N LEU A 77 13.38 6.71 2.01
CA LEU A 77 12.35 7.25 2.89
C LEU A 77 11.38 6.14 3.28
N LEU A 78 11.37 5.77 4.56
CA LEU A 78 10.42 4.83 5.14
C LEU A 78 9.34 5.58 5.92
N THR A 79 8.09 5.19 5.71
CA THR A 79 6.92 6.05 5.93
C THR A 79 5.76 5.22 6.49
N LEU A 80 5.44 5.34 7.79
CA LEU A 80 4.39 4.54 8.47
C LEU A 80 3.17 5.37 8.85
N TRP A 81 2.05 5.17 8.16
CA TRP A 81 0.78 5.87 8.36
C TRP A 81 -0.14 5.01 9.25
N PRO A 82 -0.19 5.25 10.57
CA PRO A 82 -0.81 4.31 11.52
C PRO A 82 -2.32 4.21 11.33
N ASP A 83 -2.98 5.34 11.06
CA ASP A 83 -4.44 5.44 11.00
C ASP A 83 -5.05 4.65 9.83
N ILE A 84 -4.32 4.55 8.72
CA ILE A 84 -4.73 3.78 7.53
C ILE A 84 -3.93 2.50 7.36
N LYS A 85 -3.18 2.10 8.41
CA LYS A 85 -2.29 0.93 8.48
C LYS A 85 -1.52 0.68 7.18
N ARG A 86 -0.93 1.76 6.66
CA ARG A 86 -0.16 1.77 5.43
C ARG A 86 1.28 2.06 5.75
N CYS A 87 2.17 1.31 5.14
CA CYS A 87 3.58 1.62 5.19
C CYS A 87 4.17 1.67 3.78
N THR A 88 5.00 2.68 3.54
CA THR A 88 5.64 2.92 2.25
C THR A 88 7.14 3.09 2.44
N LEU A 89 7.92 2.42 1.60
CA LEU A 89 9.32 2.73 1.35
C LEU A 89 9.40 3.42 -0.01
N THR A 90 10.14 4.52 -0.09
CA THR A 90 10.49 5.18 -1.35
C THR A 90 12.00 5.33 -1.39
N VAL A 91 12.65 4.73 -2.39
CA VAL A 91 14.09 4.84 -2.59
C VAL A 91 14.33 5.54 -3.93
N LYS A 92 15.18 6.56 -3.93
CA LYS A 92 15.51 7.35 -5.11
C LYS A 92 17.02 7.41 -5.30
N SER A 93 17.48 7.16 -6.53
CA SER A 93 18.87 7.34 -6.95
C SER A 93 18.88 7.97 -8.35
N GLY A 94 19.16 9.27 -8.44
CA GLY A 94 19.08 10.01 -9.70
C GLY A 94 17.68 9.97 -10.33
N GLN A 95 17.56 9.25 -11.46
CA GLN A 95 16.28 9.04 -12.18
C GLN A 95 15.57 7.74 -11.77
N GLU A 96 16.31 6.81 -11.15
CA GLU A 96 15.77 5.55 -10.66
C GLU A 96 14.96 5.77 -9.37
N ASN A 97 13.82 5.11 -9.26
CA ASN A 97 12.93 5.22 -8.11
C ASN A 97 12.15 3.94 -7.87
N ILE A 98 12.19 3.40 -6.66
CA ILE A 98 11.32 2.31 -6.23
C ILE A 98 10.45 2.74 -5.04
N SER A 99 9.14 2.53 -5.18
CA SER A 99 8.14 2.74 -4.14
C SER A 99 7.47 1.42 -3.80
N VAL A 100 7.62 0.97 -2.55
CA VAL A 100 6.99 -0.25 -2.03
C VAL A 100 5.98 0.14 -0.98
N THR A 101 4.70 -0.17 -1.20
CA THR A 101 3.61 0.13 -0.27
C THR A 101 2.91 -1.15 0.18
N ARG A 102 2.89 -1.39 1.49
CA ARG A 102 2.16 -2.47 2.14
C ARG A 102 0.91 -1.93 2.84
N PHE A 103 -0.22 -2.60 2.61
CA PHE A 103 -1.51 -2.30 3.25
C PHE A 103 -1.83 -3.41 4.26
N GLN A 104 -1.64 -3.14 5.56
CA GLN A 104 -1.79 -4.16 6.61
C GLN A 104 -3.27 -4.46 6.98
N GLU A 105 -4.22 -3.62 6.56
CA GLU A 105 -5.65 -3.80 6.84
C GLU A 105 -6.42 -4.48 5.70
N SER A 106 -5.79 -4.71 4.55
CA SER A 106 -6.44 -5.44 3.48
C SER A 106 -6.49 -6.92 3.83
N THR A 107 -7.63 -7.57 3.59
CA THR A 107 -7.76 -9.04 3.67
C THR A 107 -8.13 -9.53 2.28
N PRO A 108 -7.19 -10.10 1.51
CA PRO A 108 -5.79 -10.39 1.90
C PRO A 108 -4.89 -9.16 1.99
N GLU A 109 -3.73 -9.31 2.66
CA GLU A 109 -2.67 -8.31 2.66
C GLU A 109 -2.22 -8.02 1.23
N VAL A 110 -2.04 -6.73 0.92
CA VAL A 110 -1.67 -6.25 -0.41
C VAL A 110 -0.35 -5.50 -0.33
N VAL A 111 0.55 -5.83 -1.26
CA VAL A 111 1.79 -5.09 -1.48
C VAL A 111 1.82 -4.59 -2.92
N GLN A 112 2.03 -3.29 -3.07
CA GLN A 112 2.20 -2.63 -4.36
C GLN A 112 3.64 -2.14 -4.47
N VAL A 113 4.31 -2.50 -5.55
CA VAL A 113 5.64 -2.00 -5.90
C VAL A 113 5.52 -1.23 -7.21
N GLU A 114 6.06 -0.02 -7.23
CA GLU A 114 6.23 0.80 -8.41
C GLU A 114 7.72 1.06 -8.56
N TYR A 115 8.30 0.66 -9.68
CA TYR A 115 9.73 0.81 -9.94
C TYR A 115 9.93 1.54 -11.26
N ILE A 116 10.74 2.57 -11.27
CA ILE A 116 11.17 3.34 -12.44
C ILE A 116 12.67 3.11 -12.54
N ASP A 117 13.12 2.53 -13.66
CA ASP A 117 14.55 2.30 -13.89
C ASP A 117 15.31 3.60 -14.22
N GLU A 118 16.64 3.50 -14.36
CA GLU A 118 17.49 4.64 -14.73
C GLU A 118 17.12 5.30 -16.07
N ASN A 119 16.43 4.57 -16.97
CA ASN A 119 15.97 5.07 -18.27
C ASN A 119 14.60 5.74 -18.18
N GLY A 120 13.98 5.77 -17.00
CA GLY A 120 12.65 6.31 -16.77
C GLY A 120 11.52 5.35 -17.16
N MET A 121 11.79 4.06 -17.34
CA MET A 121 10.79 3.06 -17.69
C MET A 121 10.09 2.54 -16.44
N PRO A 122 8.78 2.80 -16.26
CA PRO A 122 8.06 2.33 -15.09
C PRO A 122 7.73 0.84 -15.21
N SER A 123 7.65 0.16 -14.09
CA SER A 123 7.12 -1.17 -13.92
C SER A 123 6.32 -1.20 -12.61
N THR A 124 5.25 -1.99 -12.58
CA THR A 124 4.44 -2.15 -11.38
C THR A 124 4.19 -3.61 -11.09
N LEU A 125 4.37 -3.98 -9.83
CA LEU A 125 4.09 -5.31 -9.29
C LEU A 125 3.02 -5.13 -8.21
N HIS A 126 1.98 -5.96 -8.25
CA HIS A 126 0.90 -5.90 -7.28
C HIS A 126 0.58 -7.29 -6.76
N VAL A 127 1.02 -7.55 -5.54
CA VAL A 127 0.90 -8.84 -4.87
C VAL A 127 -0.29 -8.78 -3.90
N GLN A 128 -1.26 -9.69 -4.06
CA GLN A 128 -2.28 -9.94 -3.03
C GLN A 128 -1.99 -11.30 -2.42
N LEU A 129 -1.67 -11.36 -1.14
CA LEU A 129 -1.23 -12.58 -0.49
C LEU A 129 -2.44 -13.51 -0.26
N GLY A 130 -2.61 -14.53 -1.11
CA GLY A 130 -3.63 -15.58 -0.94
C GLY A 130 -4.95 -15.40 -1.70
N TYR A 131 -5.07 -14.40 -2.59
CA TYR A 131 -6.19 -14.29 -3.56
C TYR A 131 -5.71 -14.04 -4.99
N GLY A 132 -4.43 -14.31 -5.30
CA GLY A 132 -3.84 -14.19 -6.62
C GLY A 132 -2.82 -13.05 -6.74
N VAL A 133 -1.79 -13.29 -7.56
CA VAL A 133 -0.70 -12.36 -7.84
C VAL A 133 -0.91 -11.68 -9.21
N ASN A 134 -0.85 -10.35 -9.27
CA ASN A 134 -0.65 -9.63 -10.55
C ASN A 134 0.85 -9.32 -10.66
N PHE A 135 1.53 -9.95 -11.61
CA PHE A 135 2.99 -9.98 -11.68
C PHE A 135 3.52 -9.11 -12.82
N TRP A 136 4.45 -8.21 -12.48
CA TRP A 136 5.32 -7.48 -13.42
C TRP A 136 4.61 -6.92 -14.65
N THR A 137 3.99 -5.78 -14.47
CA THR A 137 3.38 -5.04 -15.57
C THR A 137 4.28 -3.87 -15.94
N TYR A 138 4.61 -3.75 -17.22
CA TYR A 138 5.49 -2.72 -17.78
C TYR A 138 4.83 -2.12 -19.03
N PRO A 139 5.16 -0.88 -19.42
CA PRO A 139 4.64 -0.25 -20.62
C PRO A 139 4.84 -1.14 -21.84
N ASP A 140 3.79 -1.25 -22.65
CA ASP A 140 3.85 -1.91 -23.93
C ASP A 140 4.70 -1.07 -24.89
N PRO A 141 5.83 -1.57 -25.40
CA PRO A 141 6.69 -0.81 -26.31
C PRO A 141 6.00 -0.47 -27.64
N ASP A 142 4.97 -1.24 -28.01
CA ASP A 142 4.25 -1.08 -29.27
C ASP A 142 2.97 -0.23 -29.13
N ALA A 143 2.54 0.08 -27.90
CA ALA A 143 1.28 0.77 -27.64
C ALA A 143 1.35 1.74 -26.45
N ASN A 144 1.39 3.04 -26.75
CA ASN A 144 1.36 4.10 -25.75
C ASN A 144 0.18 3.94 -24.76
N ASN A 145 0.49 4.01 -23.46
CA ASN A 145 -0.42 3.85 -22.31
C ASN A 145 -1.00 2.43 -22.11
N ASP A 146 -0.64 1.47 -22.94
CA ASP A 146 -0.88 0.06 -22.64
C ASP A 146 0.28 -0.47 -21.78
N PHE A 147 -0.04 -1.45 -20.95
CA PHE A 147 0.90 -2.18 -20.13
C PHE A 147 0.70 -3.66 -20.38
N ILE A 148 1.80 -4.38 -20.53
CA ILE A 148 1.84 -5.83 -20.66
C ILE A 148 2.50 -6.45 -19.45
N GLY A 149 2.19 -7.71 -19.17
CA GLY A 149 2.76 -8.41 -18.03
C GLY A 149 2.13 -9.78 -17.85
N TRP A 150 2.19 -10.30 -16.62
CA TRP A 150 1.62 -11.60 -16.29
C TRP A 150 0.68 -11.51 -15.08
N LYS A 151 -0.32 -12.37 -15.04
CA LYS A 151 -1.26 -12.44 -13.91
C LYS A 151 -1.57 -13.89 -13.60
N PHE A 152 -1.55 -14.23 -12.31
CA PHE A 152 -2.01 -15.54 -11.88
C PHE A 152 -3.50 -15.71 -12.17
N ASP A 153 -3.84 -16.77 -12.88
CA ASP A 153 -5.22 -17.11 -13.23
C ASP A 153 -5.69 -18.33 -12.45
N ASN A 154 -6.78 -18.18 -11.69
CA ASN A 154 -7.26 -19.23 -10.80
C ASN A 154 -7.84 -20.44 -11.56
N LEU A 155 -8.38 -20.22 -12.76
CA LEU A 155 -8.93 -21.28 -13.61
C LEU A 155 -7.85 -22.02 -14.42
N ALA A 156 -6.75 -21.35 -14.76
CA ALA A 156 -5.62 -21.96 -15.45
C ALA A 156 -4.57 -22.53 -14.49
N GLY A 157 -4.56 -22.09 -13.22
CA GLY A 157 -3.61 -22.51 -12.19
C GLY A 157 -2.16 -22.07 -12.47
N LYS A 158 -1.99 -21.00 -13.25
CA LYS A 158 -0.68 -20.49 -13.66
C LYS A 158 -0.77 -19.01 -14.05
N ALA A 159 0.39 -18.37 -14.16
CA ALA A 159 0.49 -17.04 -14.74
C ALA A 159 0.11 -17.06 -16.23
N LEU A 160 -0.74 -16.12 -16.65
CA LEU A 160 -1.12 -15.87 -18.03
C LEU A 160 -0.67 -14.48 -18.44
N PRO A 161 -0.31 -14.26 -19.72
CA PRO A 161 -0.02 -12.94 -20.22
C PRO A 161 -1.28 -12.06 -20.12
N VAL A 162 -1.08 -10.82 -19.73
CA VAL A 162 -2.12 -9.80 -19.67
C VAL A 162 -1.67 -8.54 -20.38
N ARG A 163 -2.65 -7.83 -20.93
CA ARG A 163 -2.47 -6.47 -21.43
C ARG A 163 -3.62 -5.61 -20.93
N PHE A 164 -3.31 -4.44 -20.42
CA PHE A 164 -4.33 -3.49 -19.96
C PHE A 164 -3.93 -2.07 -20.33
N ARG A 165 -4.94 -1.21 -20.47
CA ARG A 165 -4.73 0.22 -20.66
C ARG A 165 -4.74 0.93 -19.32
N GLY A 166 -3.68 1.68 -19.03
CA GLY A 166 -3.55 2.49 -17.83
C GLY A 166 -4.17 3.88 -18.00
N GLY A 167 -5.03 4.26 -17.05
CA GLY A 167 -5.47 5.62 -16.76
C GLY A 167 -5.72 5.76 -15.26
N ALA A 168 -5.68 6.98 -14.72
CA ALA A 168 -5.48 7.29 -13.29
C ALA A 168 -6.33 6.51 -12.25
N MET A 169 -7.46 5.90 -12.61
CA MET A 169 -8.25 5.09 -11.66
C MET A 169 -8.93 3.84 -12.25
N MET A 170 -8.70 3.46 -13.51
CA MET A 170 -9.26 2.22 -14.07
C MET A 170 -8.31 1.57 -15.07
N LYS A 171 -7.81 0.37 -14.74
CA LYS A 171 -7.10 -0.51 -15.67
C LYS A 171 -8.13 -1.24 -16.53
N LYS A 172 -8.28 -0.85 -17.80
CA LYS A 172 -9.15 -1.60 -18.74
C LYS A 172 -8.36 -2.79 -19.28
N VAL A 173 -8.81 -4.01 -18.98
CA VAL A 173 -8.19 -5.23 -19.54
C VAL A 173 -8.43 -5.27 -21.06
N ILE A 174 -7.35 -5.40 -21.82
CA ILE A 174 -7.37 -5.58 -23.27
C ILE A 174 -7.28 -7.07 -23.59
N ASP A 175 -6.28 -7.74 -23.03
CA ASP A 175 -6.03 -9.17 -23.19
C ASP A 175 -5.82 -9.79 -21.80
N GLY A 176 -6.40 -10.97 -21.56
CA GLY A 176 -6.24 -11.72 -20.32
C GLY A 176 -7.56 -11.95 -19.58
N THR A 177 -7.49 -12.09 -18.25
CA THR A 177 -8.65 -12.50 -17.44
C THR A 177 -8.89 -11.56 -16.25
N GLN A 178 -10.16 -11.42 -15.90
CA GLN A 178 -10.61 -10.61 -14.76
C GLN A 178 -11.60 -11.39 -13.91
N TYR A 179 -11.44 -11.25 -12.60
CA TYR A 179 -12.38 -11.74 -11.59
C TYR A 179 -12.93 -10.54 -10.84
N LYS A 180 -14.25 -10.40 -10.75
CA LYS A 180 -14.93 -9.35 -10.01
C LYS A 180 -15.89 -9.97 -9.02
N ARG A 181 -15.76 -9.62 -7.74
CA ARG A 181 -16.78 -9.96 -6.74
C ARG A 181 -17.98 -9.04 -6.92
N GLN A 182 -19.15 -9.63 -7.14
CA GLN A 182 -20.40 -8.92 -7.30
C GLN A 182 -21.05 -8.63 -5.94
N THR A 183 -21.99 -7.68 -5.92
CA THR A 183 -22.71 -7.27 -4.70
C THR A 183 -23.55 -8.39 -4.10
N ASN A 184 -24.00 -9.34 -4.92
CA ASN A 184 -24.72 -10.56 -4.52
C ASN A 184 -23.79 -11.65 -3.93
N GLY A 185 -22.49 -11.38 -3.77
CA GLY A 185 -21.50 -12.32 -3.25
C GLY A 185 -20.90 -13.29 -4.27
N HIS A 186 -21.44 -13.37 -5.50
CA HIS A 186 -20.93 -14.20 -6.57
C HIS A 186 -19.67 -13.59 -7.20
N TRP A 187 -18.95 -14.41 -7.96
CA TRP A 187 -17.76 -14.03 -8.70
C TRP A 187 -18.05 -14.07 -10.20
N LEU A 188 -17.84 -12.93 -10.86
CA LEU A 188 -17.87 -12.80 -12.29
C LEU A 188 -16.45 -13.01 -12.86
N TYR A 189 -16.30 -14.05 -13.68
CA TYR A 189 -15.14 -14.27 -14.52
C TYR A 189 -15.38 -13.69 -15.91
N GLU A 190 -14.40 -12.96 -16.43
CA GLU A 190 -14.39 -12.45 -17.81
C GLU A 190 -13.03 -12.72 -18.47
N LYS A 191 -13.05 -13.28 -19.67
CA LYS A 191 -11.88 -13.42 -20.55
C LYS A 191 -11.93 -12.36 -21.64
N TYR A 192 -10.86 -11.61 -21.79
CA TYR A 192 -10.71 -10.52 -22.74
C TYR A 192 -9.73 -10.88 -23.86
N GLN A 193 -10.05 -10.45 -25.07
CA GLN A 193 -9.11 -10.37 -26.19
C GLN A 193 -9.41 -9.13 -27.01
N HIS A 194 -8.38 -8.33 -27.32
CA HIS A 194 -8.50 -7.05 -28.02
C HIS A 194 -9.58 -6.12 -27.41
N GLY A 195 -9.70 -6.13 -26.09
CA GLY A 195 -10.66 -5.33 -25.33
C GLY A 195 -12.13 -5.77 -25.45
N ARG A 196 -12.39 -6.95 -26.01
CA ARG A 196 -13.72 -7.57 -26.07
C ARG A 196 -13.80 -8.76 -25.12
N VAL A 197 -14.94 -8.88 -24.44
CA VAL A 197 -15.23 -10.06 -23.61
C VAL A 197 -15.55 -11.23 -24.54
N LEU A 198 -14.72 -12.27 -24.52
CA LEU A 198 -14.93 -13.51 -25.26
C LEU A 198 -15.74 -14.53 -24.47
N GLU A 199 -15.55 -14.54 -23.16
CA GLU A 199 -16.18 -15.49 -22.25
C GLU A 199 -16.55 -14.77 -20.96
N SER A 200 -17.74 -15.05 -20.45
CA SER A 200 -18.25 -14.52 -19.19
C SER A 200 -18.98 -15.63 -18.44
N LYS A 201 -18.59 -15.87 -17.19
CA LYS A 201 -19.16 -16.92 -16.34
C LYS A 201 -19.31 -16.42 -14.91
N GLU A 202 -20.42 -16.77 -14.27
CA GLU A 202 -20.67 -16.47 -12.87
C GLU A 202 -20.45 -17.73 -12.01
N PHE A 203 -19.79 -17.55 -10.86
CA PHE A 203 -19.48 -18.60 -9.92
C PHE A 203 -19.94 -18.20 -8.51
N SER A 204 -20.44 -19.14 -7.72
CA SER A 204 -20.83 -18.89 -6.33
C SER A 204 -19.65 -18.58 -5.42
N THR A 205 -18.47 -19.09 -5.76
CA THR A 205 -17.20 -18.86 -5.08
C THR A 205 -16.12 -18.49 -6.09
N LEU A 206 -14.96 -18.02 -5.62
CA LEU A 206 -13.82 -17.78 -6.51
C LEU A 206 -13.43 -19.14 -7.14
N PRO A 207 -13.49 -19.28 -8.48
CA PRO A 207 -13.28 -20.58 -9.10
C PRO A 207 -11.79 -20.94 -9.10
N VAL A 208 -11.47 -22.19 -8.80
CA VAL A 208 -10.09 -22.70 -8.68
C VAL A 208 -10.00 -24.05 -9.40
N ALA A 209 -9.02 -24.22 -10.28
CA ALA A 209 -8.82 -25.48 -11.00
C ALA A 209 -8.38 -26.63 -10.07
N ASN A 210 -7.31 -26.41 -9.32
CA ASN A 210 -6.82 -27.31 -8.28
C ASN A 210 -6.19 -26.47 -7.17
N SER A 211 -6.81 -26.48 -5.98
CA SER A 211 -6.40 -25.59 -4.89
C SER A 211 -4.95 -25.78 -4.44
N GLU A 212 -4.46 -27.01 -4.39
CA GLU A 212 -3.09 -27.26 -3.94
C GLU A 212 -2.09 -26.86 -5.03
N GLN A 213 -2.33 -27.26 -6.27
CA GLN A 213 -1.46 -26.90 -7.39
C GLN A 213 -1.41 -25.38 -7.60
N ASN A 214 -2.56 -24.72 -7.54
CA ASN A 214 -2.64 -23.27 -7.66
C ASN A 214 -1.85 -22.59 -6.54
N ARG A 215 -1.98 -23.06 -5.30
CA ARG A 215 -1.22 -22.54 -4.16
C ARG A 215 0.28 -22.67 -4.39
N GLN A 216 0.77 -23.84 -4.84
CA GLN A 216 2.20 -24.04 -5.11
C GLN A 216 2.70 -23.13 -6.24
N ALA A 217 1.94 -22.98 -7.32
CA ALA A 217 2.29 -22.10 -8.43
C ALA A 217 2.27 -20.62 -8.04
N GLU A 218 1.33 -20.21 -7.20
CA GLU A 218 1.25 -18.86 -6.64
C GLU A 218 2.45 -18.57 -5.73
N LEU A 219 2.81 -19.50 -4.84
CA LEU A 219 3.98 -19.39 -3.96
C LEU A 219 5.27 -19.23 -4.76
N ALA A 220 5.47 -20.03 -5.81
CA ALA A 220 6.66 -19.90 -6.66
C ALA A 220 6.76 -18.52 -7.35
N LEU A 221 5.63 -17.91 -7.72
CA LEU A 221 5.62 -16.54 -8.26
C LEU A 221 5.94 -15.50 -7.19
N ILE A 222 5.47 -15.69 -5.96
CA ILE A 222 5.78 -14.81 -4.82
C ILE A 222 7.28 -14.90 -4.49
N ASP A 223 7.87 -16.10 -4.51
CA ASP A 223 9.29 -16.30 -4.26
C ASP A 223 10.15 -15.56 -5.30
N ASN A 224 9.80 -15.68 -6.59
CA ASN A 224 10.47 -14.94 -7.67
C ASN A 224 10.31 -13.42 -7.51
N ALA A 225 9.11 -12.96 -7.14
CA ALA A 225 8.85 -11.54 -6.89
C ALA A 225 9.70 -11.00 -5.73
N ASN A 226 9.82 -11.80 -4.66
CA ASN A 226 10.57 -11.45 -3.47
C ASN A 226 12.06 -11.42 -3.75
N GLN A 227 12.58 -12.39 -4.51
CA GLN A 227 13.97 -12.40 -4.95
C GLN A 227 14.31 -11.15 -5.76
N TRP A 228 13.53 -10.83 -6.79
CA TRP A 228 13.75 -9.64 -7.62
C TRP A 228 13.71 -8.35 -6.78
N LEU A 229 12.74 -8.23 -5.87
CA LEU A 229 12.62 -7.04 -5.02
C LEU A 229 13.82 -6.91 -4.08
N SER A 230 14.24 -8.01 -3.45
CA SER A 230 15.42 -8.02 -2.58
C SER A 230 16.70 -7.66 -3.32
N GLU A 231 16.92 -8.21 -4.52
CA GLU A 231 18.07 -7.87 -5.36
C GLU A 231 18.07 -6.38 -5.75
N THR A 232 16.92 -5.85 -6.18
CA THR A 232 16.78 -4.44 -6.58
C THR A 232 17.03 -3.49 -5.40
N LEU A 233 16.46 -3.78 -4.22
CA LEU A 233 16.68 -2.96 -3.03
C LEU A 233 18.13 -3.04 -2.52
N GLN A 234 18.79 -4.18 -2.68
CA GLN A 234 20.20 -4.34 -2.32
C GLN A 234 21.13 -3.53 -3.23
N ASP A 235 20.90 -3.56 -4.53
CA ASP A 235 21.68 -2.77 -5.51
C ASP A 235 21.56 -1.26 -5.25
N LEU A 236 20.34 -0.78 -4.97
CA LEU A 236 20.11 0.60 -4.56
C LEU A 236 20.76 0.93 -3.21
N SER A 237 20.72 0.01 -2.26
CA SER A 237 21.37 0.15 -0.94
C SER A 237 22.88 0.34 -1.09
N ASP A 238 23.50 -0.46 -1.96
CA ASP A 238 24.93 -0.40 -2.23
C ASP A 238 25.31 0.88 -2.98
N THR A 239 24.51 1.26 -3.98
CA THR A 239 24.70 2.48 -4.77
C THR A 239 24.62 3.75 -3.92
N LEU A 240 23.61 3.84 -3.06
CA LEU A 240 23.39 4.99 -2.18
C LEU A 240 24.24 4.94 -0.91
N SER A 241 24.82 3.78 -0.58
CA SER A 241 25.46 3.50 0.71
C SER A 241 24.53 3.79 1.92
N VAL A 242 23.24 3.46 1.78
CA VAL A 242 22.21 3.66 2.82
C VAL A 242 21.54 2.35 3.17
N PRO A 243 21.18 2.10 4.45
CA PRO A 243 20.46 0.88 4.81
C PRO A 243 19.02 0.93 4.27
N ILE A 244 18.66 -0.06 3.45
CA ILE A 244 17.31 -0.20 2.90
C ILE A 244 16.66 -1.47 3.47
N PRO A 245 15.50 -1.37 4.14
CA PRO A 245 14.82 -2.53 4.68
C PRO A 245 14.25 -3.41 3.55
N ASP A 246 14.32 -4.73 3.72
CA ASP A 246 13.91 -5.74 2.75
C ASP A 246 12.68 -6.54 3.23
N GLN A 247 12.40 -7.71 2.61
CA GLN A 247 11.33 -8.65 3.01
C GLN A 247 9.89 -8.13 2.92
N TRP A 248 9.65 -7.16 2.04
CA TRP A 248 8.34 -6.54 1.84
C TRP A 248 7.22 -7.48 1.37
N LEU A 249 7.52 -8.69 0.88
CA LEU A 249 6.51 -9.69 0.54
C LEU A 249 6.34 -10.80 1.59
N SER A 250 7.16 -10.80 2.65
CA SER A 250 7.06 -11.78 3.74
C SER A 250 6.01 -11.38 4.78
N THR A 251 5.07 -12.28 5.06
CA THR A 251 4.00 -12.11 6.07
C THR A 251 4.51 -12.11 7.51
N ASN A 252 5.70 -12.65 7.76
CA ASN A 252 6.26 -12.79 9.11
C ASN A 252 7.22 -11.66 9.48
N SER A 253 7.46 -10.74 8.55
CA SER A 253 8.32 -9.58 8.74
C SER A 253 7.47 -8.32 8.67
N ASP A 254 7.80 -7.30 9.45
CA ASP A 254 7.24 -5.96 9.29
C ASP A 254 8.39 -4.97 9.10
N PRO A 255 8.75 -4.66 7.83
CA PRO A 255 9.87 -3.77 7.50
C PRO A 255 9.73 -2.37 8.12
N CYS A 256 8.54 -2.02 8.62
CA CYS A 256 8.20 -0.71 9.16
C CYS A 256 8.38 -0.61 10.67
N GLN A 257 8.83 -1.69 11.32
CA GLN A 257 9.18 -1.67 12.75
C GLN A 257 10.27 -0.63 13.05
N SER A 258 11.22 -0.41 12.14
CA SER A 258 12.29 0.59 12.29
C SER A 258 11.78 2.04 12.35
N VAL A 259 10.57 2.32 11.85
CA VAL A 259 9.91 3.64 12.03
C VAL A 259 9.37 3.80 13.44
N ASN A 260 9.00 2.70 14.10
CA ASN A 260 8.45 2.70 15.44
C ASN A 260 9.51 2.66 16.55
N THR A 261 10.79 2.46 16.22
CA THR A 261 11.90 2.49 17.18
C THR A 261 12.20 3.93 17.61
N ASP A 262 11.28 4.51 18.37
CA ASP A 262 11.47 5.70 19.20
C ASP A 262 10.55 5.56 20.42
N MET A 263 10.92 4.64 21.32
CA MET A 263 10.58 4.60 22.75
C MET A 263 11.67 3.84 23.52
#